data_AF-A0ABC9Z445-F1
#
_entry.id   AF-A0ABC9Z445-F1
#
_cell.length_a   1.000
_cell.length_b   1.000
_cell.length_c   1.000
_cell.angle_alpha   90.00
_cell.angle_beta   90.00
_cell.angle_gamma   90.00
#
_symmetry.space_group_name_H-M   'P 1'
#
loop_
_entity.id
_entity.type
_entity.pdbx_description
1 polymer ?
#
loop_
_entity_poly.entity_id
_entity_poly.type
_entity_poly.pdbx_seq_one_letter_code
_entity_poly.pdbx_strand_id
1 'polypeptide(L)'
;MLRENESDYALWRFVDPDGSEFATRVAGDLVSNDGDVITRWCLESRGLTMRSLWQVAPLLADGTLTQVMPDLSTPAADICAAYAAGPALPRRTRALLEHLRAGLRSRISGE
;
A
#
# COMPACT_ATOMS: atom_id res chain seq x y z
N MET A 1 -1.99 -9.45 -9.81
CA MET A 1 -2.24 -8.03 -10.13
C MET A 1 -3.39 -7.52 -9.28
N LEU A 2 -3.18 -6.41 -8.59
CA LEU A 2 -4.15 -5.81 -7.66
C LEU A 2 -4.99 -4.75 -8.38
N ARG A 3 -6.31 -4.91 -8.44
CA ARG A 3 -7.25 -4.00 -9.12
C ARG A 3 -8.12 -3.25 -8.13
N GLU A 4 -7.54 -2.31 -7.37
CA GLU A 4 -8.24 -1.69 -6.24
C GLU A 4 -8.76 -0.27 -6.43
N ASN A 5 -8.22 0.58 -7.32
CA ASN A 5 -8.70 1.96 -7.49
C ASN A 5 -8.27 2.60 -8.83
N GLU A 6 -7.15 2.17 -9.41
CA GLU A 6 -6.65 2.74 -10.66
C GLU A 6 -7.25 2.06 -11.89
N SER A 7 -7.52 2.88 -12.91
CA SER A 7 -7.96 2.43 -14.24
C SER A 7 -6.90 1.62 -14.98
N ASP A 8 -5.61 1.78 -14.64
CA ASP A 8 -4.49 1.02 -15.23
C ASP A 8 -3.73 0.18 -14.18
N TYR A 9 -4.43 -0.77 -13.56
CA TYR A 9 -3.92 -1.64 -12.48
C TYR A 9 -2.69 -2.49 -12.84
N ALA A 10 -2.33 -2.56 -14.13
CA ALA A 10 -1.15 -3.27 -14.63
C ALA A 10 0.09 -2.35 -14.75
N LEU A 11 -0.05 -1.05 -14.55
CA LEU A 11 1.03 -0.08 -14.63
C LEU A 11 1.68 0.09 -13.26
N TRP A 12 2.87 -0.47 -13.07
CA TRP A 12 3.66 -0.33 -11.85
C TRP A 12 4.56 0.88 -11.97
N ARG A 13 4.52 1.77 -10.98
CA ARG A 13 5.31 3.02 -10.94
C ARG A 13 6.44 2.87 -9.93
N PHE A 14 7.59 3.42 -10.28
CA PHE A 14 8.80 3.38 -9.48
C PHE A 14 9.51 4.73 -9.53
N VAL A 15 10.36 4.97 -8.54
CA VAL A 15 11.28 6.11 -8.47
C VAL A 15 12.68 5.55 -8.30
N ASP A 16 13.58 5.91 -9.22
CA ASP A 16 15.00 5.57 -9.17
C ASP A 16 15.70 6.31 -8.02
N PRO A 17 16.90 5.83 -7.58
CA PRO A 17 17.69 6.52 -6.57
C PRO A 17 18.06 7.97 -6.90
N ASP A 18 18.06 8.34 -8.18
CA ASP A 18 18.32 9.70 -8.65
C ASP A 18 17.07 10.61 -8.64
N GLY A 19 15.91 10.06 -8.24
CA GLY A 19 14.62 10.75 -8.19
C GLY A 19 13.81 10.68 -9.48
N SER A 20 14.31 10.02 -10.53
CA SER A 20 13.58 9.87 -11.79
C SER A 20 12.40 8.91 -11.62
N GLU A 21 11.20 9.34 -12.03
CA GLU A 21 10.02 8.48 -12.05
C GLU A 21 9.95 7.70 -13.36
N PHE A 22 9.61 6.41 -13.26
CA PHE A 22 9.28 5.60 -14.42
C PHE A 22 8.13 4.64 -14.12
N ALA A 23 7.52 4.12 -15.18
CA ALA A 23 6.44 3.17 -15.07
C ALA A 23 6.65 2.00 -16.04
N THR A 24 6.33 0.80 -15.58
CA THR A 24 6.42 -0.43 -16.37
C THR A 24 5.08 -1.16 -16.34
N ARG A 25 4.64 -1.65 -17.50
CA ARG A 25 3.46 -2.51 -17.59
C ARG A 25 3.87 -3.93 -17.24
N VAL A 26 3.19 -4.51 -16.26
CA VAL A 26 3.36 -5.92 -15.89
C VAL A 26 2.24 -6.77 -16.47
N ALA A 27 2.55 -8.04 -16.76
CA ALA A 27 1.58 -9.04 -17.18
C ALA A 27 1.40 -10.09 -16.08
N GLY A 28 0.26 -10.77 -16.06
CA GLY A 28 0.02 -11.90 -15.17
C GLY A 28 -1.42 -12.42 -15.25
N ASP A 29 -1.60 -13.70 -14.91
CA ASP A 29 -2.88 -14.39 -15.06
C ASP A 29 -3.71 -14.39 -13.75
N LEU A 30 -3.11 -13.93 -12.66
CA LEU A 30 -3.75 -13.82 -11.35
C LEU A 30 -4.14 -12.38 -11.08
N VAL A 31 -5.44 -12.10 -11.03
CA VAL A 31 -5.99 -10.75 -10.82
C VAL A 31 -7.05 -10.79 -9.72
N SER A 32 -6.92 -9.90 -8.75
CA SER A 32 -7.91 -9.71 -7.68
C SER A 32 -8.00 -8.22 -7.32
N ASN A 33 -9.16 -7.80 -6.82
CA ASN A 33 -9.36 -6.50 -6.21
C ASN A 33 -9.26 -6.55 -4.67
N ASP A 34 -8.72 -7.65 -4.14
CA ASP A 34 -8.53 -7.89 -2.72
C ASP A 34 -7.03 -8.08 -2.44
N GLY A 35 -6.46 -7.14 -1.68
CA GLY A 35 -5.06 -7.16 -1.30
C GLY A 35 -4.61 -8.40 -0.52
N ASP A 36 -5.48 -9.03 0.28
CA ASP A 36 -5.13 -10.24 1.06
C ASP A 36 -5.07 -11.47 0.16
N VAL A 37 -5.96 -11.57 -0.84
CA VAL A 37 -5.88 -12.59 -1.88
C VAL A 37 -4.57 -12.48 -2.66
N ILE A 38 -4.17 -11.25 -3.02
CA ILE A 38 -2.90 -11.02 -3.72
C ILE A 38 -1.70 -11.39 -2.85
N THR A 39 -1.67 -10.97 -1.58
CA THR A 39 -0.60 -11.33 -0.63
C THR A 39 -0.51 -12.84 -0.48
N ARG A 40 -1.65 -13.53 -0.34
CA ARG A 40 -1.69 -14.99 -0.25
C ARG A 40 -1.09 -15.68 -1.46
N TRP A 41 -1.38 -15.22 -2.69
CA TRP A 41 -0.75 -15.79 -3.88
C TRP A 41 0.77 -15.60 -3.89
N CYS A 42 1.28 -14.48 -3.37
CA CYS A 42 2.72 -14.28 -3.19
C CYS A 42 3.31 -15.28 -2.19
N LEU A 43 2.63 -15.52 -1.06
CA LEU A 43 3.01 -16.52 -0.05
C LEU A 43 3.00 -17.95 -0.61
N GLU A 44 2.08 -18.24 -1.54
CA GLU A 44 2.01 -19.51 -2.26
C GLU A 44 3.02 -19.62 -3.43
N SER A 45 4.01 -18.73 -3.50
CA SER A 45 5.05 -18.70 -4.54
C SER A 45 4.51 -18.54 -5.97
N ARG A 46 3.39 -17.82 -6.13
CA ARG A 46 2.74 -17.64 -7.45
C ARG A 46 3.16 -16.36 -8.18
N GLY A 47 4.15 -15.63 -7.68
CA GLY A 47 4.73 -14.47 -8.35
C GLY A 47 5.04 -13.31 -7.41
N LEU A 48 5.19 -12.12 -8.00
CA LEU A 48 5.52 -10.87 -7.32
C LEU A 48 4.29 -9.97 -7.19
N THR A 49 4.30 -9.11 -6.18
CA THR A 49 3.26 -8.08 -6.00
C THR A 49 3.83 -6.79 -5.42
N MET A 50 3.30 -5.65 -5.86
CA MET A 50 3.48 -4.38 -5.20
C MET A 50 2.43 -4.23 -4.09
N ARG A 51 2.89 -4.18 -2.83
CA ARG A 51 2.04 -4.06 -1.64
C ARG A 51 2.55 -2.97 -0.72
N SER A 52 1.64 -2.39 0.05
CA SER A 52 2.02 -1.41 1.05
C SER A 52 2.71 -2.09 2.23
N LEU A 53 3.78 -1.48 2.73
CA LEU A 53 4.56 -2.00 3.85
C LEU A 53 3.71 -2.23 5.10
N TRP A 54 2.71 -1.38 5.38
CA TRP A 54 1.85 -1.56 6.56
C TRP A 54 1.09 -2.90 6.56
N GLN A 55 0.86 -3.50 5.39
CA GLN A 55 0.20 -4.80 5.28
C GLN A 55 1.19 -5.96 5.44
N VAL A 56 2.38 -5.84 4.85
CA VAL A 56 3.32 -6.98 4.69
C VAL A 56 4.58 -6.89 5.56
N ALA A 57 4.76 -5.80 6.31
CA ALA A 57 5.94 -5.62 7.16
C ALA A 57 6.22 -6.80 8.11
N PRO A 58 5.23 -7.41 8.80
CA PRO A 58 5.50 -8.59 9.64
C PRO A 58 6.05 -9.78 8.83
N LEU A 59 5.53 -9.99 7.62
CA LEU A 59 5.94 -11.07 6.72
C LEU A 59 7.33 -10.81 6.11
N LEU A 60 7.72 -9.54 5.96
CA LEU A 60 9.08 -9.18 5.56
C LEU A 60 10.06 -9.37 6.74
N ALA A 61 9.65 -9.01 7.96
CA ALA A 61 10.48 -9.11 9.15
C ALA A 61 10.78 -10.57 9.54
N ASP A 62 9.82 -11.49 9.35
CA ASP A 62 10.01 -12.92 9.63
C ASP A 62 10.63 -13.71 8.46
N GLY A 63 10.86 -13.07 7.32
CA GLY A 63 11.46 -13.66 6.13
C GLY A 63 10.52 -14.53 5.29
N THR A 64 9.22 -14.56 5.59
CA THR A 64 8.22 -15.26 4.77
C THR A 64 8.06 -14.59 3.39
N LEU A 65 8.19 -13.27 3.34
CA LEU A 65 8.30 -12.49 2.12
C LEU A 65 9.68 -11.84 2.03
N THR A 66 10.14 -11.67 0.80
CA THR A 66 11.40 -10.97 0.49
C THR A 66 11.08 -9.75 -0.36
N GLN A 67 11.57 -8.57 0.05
CA GLN A 67 11.51 -7.39 -0.80
C GLN A 67 12.44 -7.56 -2.00
N VAL A 68 11.89 -7.35 -3.20
CA VAL A 68 12.65 -7.30 -4.44
C VAL A 68 12.86 -5.84 -4.85
N MET A 69 13.98 -5.55 -5.51
CA MET A 69 14.33 -4.20 -5.97
C MET A 69 14.32 -3.15 -4.85
N PRO A 70 15.08 -3.35 -3.75
CA PRO A 70 15.05 -2.46 -2.59
C PRO A 70 15.50 -1.02 -2.90
N ASP A 71 16.25 -0.82 -3.99
CA ASP A 71 16.75 0.48 -4.41
C ASP A 71 15.69 1.34 -5.12
N LEU A 72 14.57 0.72 -5.54
CA LEU A 72 13.47 1.41 -6.20
C LEU A 72 12.39 1.78 -5.19
N SER A 73 12.11 3.07 -5.07
CA SER A 73 10.97 3.53 -4.28
C SER A 73 9.67 3.38 -5.07
N THR A 74 8.54 3.29 -4.36
CA THR A 74 7.20 3.24 -4.97
C THR A 74 6.40 4.47 -4.52
N PRO A 75 5.34 4.86 -5.26
CA PRO A 75 4.50 6.00 -4.88
C PRO A 75 3.96 5.88 -3.46
N ALA A 76 3.78 7.04 -2.81
CA ALA A 76 3.23 7.09 -1.46
C ALA A 76 1.83 6.47 -1.41
N ALA A 77 1.59 5.63 -0.40
CA ALA A 77 0.30 5.01 -0.11
C ALA A 77 -0.33 5.70 1.11
N ASP A 78 -0.60 7.00 0.98
CA ASP A 78 -1.08 7.83 2.09
C ASP A 78 -2.45 7.38 2.61
N ILE A 79 -2.61 7.36 3.93
CA ILE A 79 -3.90 7.11 4.58
C ILE A 79 -4.62 8.44 4.81
N CYS A 80 -5.71 8.64 4.09
CA CYS A 80 -6.52 9.84 4.16
C CYS A 80 -7.86 9.57 4.84
N ALA A 81 -8.33 10.51 5.66
CA ALA A 81 -9.69 10.50 6.19
C ALA A 81 -10.60 11.39 5.32
N ALA A 82 -11.53 10.76 4.60
CA ALA A 82 -12.53 11.47 3.81
C ALA A 82 -13.81 11.72 4.64
N TYR A 83 -14.33 12.94 4.59
CA TYR A 83 -15.57 13.33 5.23
C TYR A 83 -16.26 14.44 4.42
N ALA A 84 -17.57 14.60 4.60
CA ALA A 84 -18.34 15.60 3.88
C ALA A 84 -17.81 17.01 4.14
N ALA A 85 -17.69 17.81 3.07
CA ALA A 85 -17.37 19.22 3.18
C ALA A 85 -18.51 19.95 3.89
N GLY A 86 -18.17 20.72 4.93
CA GLY A 86 -19.15 21.46 5.72
C GLY A 86 -18.48 22.55 6.54
N PRO A 87 -19.27 23.52 7.06
CA PRO A 87 -18.75 24.70 7.72
C PRO A 87 -17.99 24.38 9.02
N ALA A 88 -18.30 23.27 9.70
CA ALA A 88 -17.55 22.80 10.85
C ALA A 88 -17.63 21.28 11.02
N LEU A 89 -16.51 20.66 11.41
CA LEU A 89 -16.46 19.25 11.74
C LEU A 89 -17.14 18.97 13.09
N PRO A 90 -18.08 18.02 13.20
CA PRO A 90 -18.66 17.63 14.47
C PRO A 90 -17.59 17.22 15.49
N ARG A 91 -17.78 17.58 16.77
CA ARG A 91 -16.82 17.28 17.84
C ARG A 91 -16.44 15.80 17.91
N ARG A 92 -17.43 14.90 17.76
CA ARG A 92 -17.21 13.44 17.74
C ARG A 92 -16.27 12.99 16.61
N THR A 93 -16.42 13.58 15.42
CA THR A 93 -15.59 13.26 14.25
C THR A 93 -14.17 13.75 14.49
N ARG A 94 -14.01 14.99 14.99
CA ARG A 94 -12.68 15.52 15.32
C ARG A 94 -11.98 14.66 16.37
N ALA A 95 -12.69 14.25 17.43
CA ALA A 95 -12.14 13.38 18.47
C ALA A 95 -11.70 12.02 17.91
N LEU A 96 -12.50 11.42 17.02
CA LEU A 96 -12.13 10.18 16.34
C LEU A 96 -10.89 10.35 15.46
N LEU A 97 -10.84 11.41 14.64
CA LEU A 97 -9.69 11.67 13.78
C LEU A 97 -8.41 11.89 14.58
N GLU A 98 -8.49 12.59 15.72
CA GLU A 98 -7.34 12.77 16.60
C GLU A 98 -6.86 11.44 17.20
N HIS A 99 -7.80 10.61 17.66
CA HIS A 99 -7.48 9.28 18.18
C HIS A 99 -6.81 8.39 17.12
N LEU A 100 -7.39 8.36 15.90
CA LEU A 100 -6.83 7.60 14.79
C LEU A 100 -5.46 8.14 14.39
N ARG A 101 -5.26 9.45 14.31
CA ARG A 101 -3.97 10.06 13.96
C ARG A 101 -2.88 9.68 14.97
N ALA A 102 -3.21 9.69 16.26
CA ALA A 102 -2.29 9.30 17.32
C ALA A 102 -1.94 7.80 17.26
N GLY A 103 -2.92 6.93 17.01
CA GLY A 103 -2.72 5.47 17.03
C GLY A 103 -2.27 4.83 15.71
N LEU A 104 -2.58 5.44 14.56
CA LEU A 104 -2.22 4.89 13.25
C LEU A 104 -0.72 4.97 12.99
N ARG A 105 -0.05 6.03 13.44
CA ARG A 105 1.39 6.21 13.24
C ARG A 105 2.17 5.02 13.78
N SER A 106 1.93 4.63 15.03
CA SER A 106 2.62 3.47 15.64
C SER A 106 2.29 2.15 14.93
N ARG A 107 1.10 2.01 14.33
CA ARG A 107 0.72 0.78 13.61
C ARG A 107 1.34 0.65 12.22
N ILE A 108 1.60 1.78 11.56
CA ILE A 108 2.02 1.82 10.15
C ILE A 108 3.55 1.89 10.04
N SER A 109 4.23 2.51 11.01
CA SER A 109 5.68 2.70 10.99
C SER A 109 6.49 1.41 11.18
N GLY A 110 5.87 0.30 11.60
CA GLY A 110 6.59 -0.95 11.86
C GLY A 110 7.57 -0.89 13.04
N GLU A 111 7.46 0.14 13.88
CA GLU A 111 8.17 0.34 15.16
C GLU A 111 7.25 0.08 16.36
#